data_AF-A0A7T0G3J8-F1
#
_entry.id   AF-A0A7T0G3J8-F1
#
_cell.length_a   1.000
_cell.length_b   1.000
_cell.length_c   1.000
_cell.angle_alpha   90.00
_cell.angle_beta   90.00
_cell.angle_gamma   90.00
#
_symmetry.space_group_name_H-M   'P 1'
#
loop_
_entity.id
_entity.type
_entity.pdbx_description
1 polymer ?
#
loop_
_entity_poly.entity_id
_entity_poly.type
_entity_poly.pdbx_seq_one_letter_code
_entity_poly.pdbx_strand_id
1 'polypeptide(L)' 'MSDGSEVTCFHCTRNYASQELKCPHCGAPNNPDIPSYPRFSGRGWFLSIWILFVMSLIAMLVLMFAR' A
#
# COMPACT_ATOMS: atom_id res chain seq x y z
N MET A 1 30.97 -12.38 10.65
CA MET A 1 30.31 -13.19 9.61
C MET A 1 29.57 -12.25 8.69
N SER A 2 30.04 -12.09 7.45
CA SER A 2 29.42 -11.23 6.43
C SER A 2 28.46 -12.08 5.61
N ASP A 3 27.18 -12.05 5.94
CA ASP A 3 26.13 -12.58 5.08
C ASP A 3 25.76 -11.49 4.06
N GLY A 4 26.64 -11.32 3.07
CA GLY A 4 26.44 -10.40 1.95
C GLY A 4 25.85 -11.19 0.79
N SER A 5 24.54 -11.37 0.76
CA SER A 5 23.85 -12.03 -0.35
C SER A 5 23.99 -11.17 -1.63
N GLU A 6 24.94 -11.53 -2.49
CA GLU A 6 25.07 -10.94 -3.82
C GLU A 6 23.89 -11.37 -4.70
N VAL A 7 23.24 -10.42 -5.36
CA VAL A 7 22.16 -10.68 -6.31
C VAL A 7 22.59 -10.29 -7.72
N THR A 8 22.21 -11.11 -8.70
CA THR A 8 22.48 -10.83 -10.11
C THR A 8 21.37 -9.96 -10.68
N CYS A 9 21.73 -8.82 -11.27
CA CYS A 9 20.76 -7.95 -11.93
C CYS A 9 20.23 -8.62 -13.19
N PHE A 10 18.91 -8.73 -13.33
CA PHE A 10 18.29 -9.27 -14.54
C PHE A 10 18.57 -8.42 -15.80
N HIS A 11 18.76 -7.11 -15.64
CA HIS A 11 18.94 -6.18 -16.76
C HIS A 11 20.37 -6.13 -17.30
N CYS A 12 21.38 -6.21 -16.43
CA CYS A 12 22.79 -6.03 -16.83
C CYS A 12 23.68 -7.23 -16.50
N THR A 13 23.09 -8.30 -15.95
CA THR A 13 23.75 -9.57 -15.57
C THR A 13 24.97 -9.41 -14.66
N ARG A 14 25.11 -8.25 -14.02
CA ARG A 14 26.14 -7.96 -13.01
C ARG A 14 25.65 -8.31 -11.62
N ASN A 15 26.56 -8.80 -10.79
CA ASN A 15 26.33 -9.06 -9.38
C ASN A 15 26.51 -7.77 -8.58
N TYR A 16 25.65 -7.54 -7.60
CA TYR A 16 25.72 -6.40 -6.68
C TYR A 16 25.11 -6.78 -5.33
N ALA A 17 25.37 -5.95 -4.32
CA ALA A 17 24.86 -6.18 -2.98
C ALA A 17 23.32 -6.07 -2.97
N SER A 18 22.64 -7.08 -2.43
CA SER A 18 21.17 -7.11 -2.29
C SER A 18 20.57 -5.96 -1.48
N GLN A 19 21.40 -5.25 -0.71
CA GLN A 19 20.99 -4.12 0.12
C GLN A 19 20.67 -2.85 -0.69
N GLU A 20 21.07 -2.78 -1.97
CA GLU A 20 20.78 -1.63 -2.81
C GLU A 20 19.42 -1.78 -3.53
N LEU A 21 18.54 -0.78 -3.33
CA LEU A 21 17.22 -0.70 -3.99
C LEU A 21 17.30 -0.57 -5.52
N LYS A 22 18.47 -0.21 -6.04
CA LYS A 22 18.74 -0.03 -7.47
C LYS A 22 20.08 -0.67 -7.79
N CYS A 23 20.17 -1.31 -8.95
CA CYS A 23 21.43 -1.83 -9.42
C CYS A 23 22.40 -0.65 -9.69
N PRO A 24 23.62 -0.65 -9.10
CA PRO A 24 24.58 0.44 -9.25
C PRO A 24 25.16 0.52 -10.67
N HIS A 25 25.05 -0.55 -11.45
CA HIS A 25 25.63 -0.64 -12.80
C HIS A 25 24.71 -0.07 -13.89
N CYS A 26 23.40 -0.18 -13.73
CA CYS A 26 22.44 0.20 -14.77
C CYS A 26 21.29 1.09 -14.25
N GLY A 27 21.20 1.32 -12.95
CA GLY A 27 20.14 2.12 -12.32
C GLY A 27 18.77 1.44 -12.30
N ALA A 28 18.66 0.19 -12.77
CA ALA A 28 17.40 -0.56 -12.76
C ALA A 28 16.96 -0.87 -11.32
N PRO A 29 15.66 -0.78 -11.00
CA PRO A 29 15.15 -1.09 -9.67
C PRO A 29 15.40 -2.56 -9.34
N ASN A 30 16.08 -2.81 -8.22
CA ASN A 30 16.32 -4.13 -7.68
C ASN A 30 15.14 -4.55 -6.81
N ASN A 31 13.95 -4.73 -7.40
CA ASN A 31 12.91 -5.44 -6.66
C ASN A 31 11.82 -6.03 -7.58
N PRO A 32 11.76 -7.37 -7.71
CA PRO A 32 10.61 -8.05 -8.28
C PRO A 32 9.36 -8.04 -7.36
N ASP A 33 9.50 -7.64 -6.10
CA ASP A 33 8.46 -7.75 -5.05
C ASP A 33 7.88 -6.42 -4.55
N ILE A 34 7.93 -5.32 -5.33
CA ILE A 34 7.05 -4.17 -5.02
C ILE A 34 5.84 -4.33 -5.92
N PRO A 35 4.80 -5.09 -5.53
CA PRO A 35 3.51 -4.83 -6.13
C PRO A 35 3.29 -3.35 -5.85
N SER A 36 3.10 -2.59 -6.92
CA SER A 36 2.59 -1.24 -6.86
C SER A 36 1.23 -1.35 -6.22
N TYR A 37 1.19 -1.45 -4.88
CA TYR A 37 -0.05 -1.64 -4.16
C TYR A 37 -0.81 -0.38 -4.49
N PRO A 38 -1.93 -0.46 -5.25
CA PRO A 38 -2.75 0.71 -5.43
C PRO A 38 -3.11 1.10 -4.01
N ARG A 39 -2.62 2.26 -3.58
CA ARG A 39 -2.90 2.81 -2.27
C ARG A 39 -4.38 3.15 -2.34
N PHE A 40 -5.23 2.12 -2.19
CA PHE A 40 -6.65 2.24 -2.29
C PHE A 40 -6.99 3.13 -1.12
N SER A 41 -7.20 4.40 -1.43
CA SER A 41 -7.53 5.45 -0.48
C SER A 41 -8.97 5.23 -0.02
N GLY A 42 -9.26 4.04 0.50
CA GLY A 42 -10.56 3.59 1.00
C GLY A 42 -10.98 4.34 2.27
N ARG A 43 -10.10 5.19 2.81
CA ARG A 43 -10.39 6.08 3.94
C ARG A 43 -11.54 7.03 3.61
N GLY A 44 -11.70 7.45 2.35
CA GLY A 44 -12.79 8.36 1.95
C GLY A 44 -14.17 7.70 1.91
N TRP A 45 -14.26 6.50 1.33
CA TRP A 45 -15.55 5.81 1.17
C TRP A 45 -16.09 5.27 2.50
N PHE A 46 -15.21 4.77 3.36
CA PHE A 46 -15.58 4.32 4.70
C PHE A 46 -16.17 5.46 5.54
N LEU A 47 -15.56 6.65 5.51
CA LEU A 47 -16.09 7.82 6.22
C LEU A 47 -17.46 8.24 5.68
N SER A 48 -17.67 8.17 4.37
CA SER A 48 -18.97 8.50 3.75
C SER A 48 -20.08 7.54 4.19
N ILE A 49 -19.81 6.23 4.17
CA ILE A 49 -20.76 5.21 4.67
C ILE A 49 -21.05 5.40 6.16
N TRP A 50 -20.03 5.72 6.95
CA TRP A 50 -20.17 5.92 8.39
C TRP A 50 -21.05 7.13 8.73
N ILE A 51 -20.89 8.24 8.00
CA ILE A 51 -21.74 9.44 8.19
C ILE A 51 -23.21 9.12 7.85
N LEU A 52 -23.46 8.43 6.73
CA LEU A 52 -24.83 8.04 6.35
C LEU A 52 -25.47 7.12 7.40
N PHE A 53 -24.71 6.19 7.96
CA PHE A 53 -25.18 5.30 9.02
C PHE A 53 -25.61 6.08 10.27
N VAL A 54 -24.78 7.02 10.74
CA VAL A 54 -25.10 7.86 11.91
C VAL A 54 -26.35 8.71 11.66
N MET A 55 -26.47 9.33 10.48
CA MET A 55 -27.66 10.11 10.12
C MET A 55 -28.94 9.26 10.12
N SER A 56 -28.86 8.01 9.65
CA SER A 56 -29.99 7.07 9.66
C SER A 56 -30.42 6.70 11.09
N LEU A 57 -29.47 6.47 12.01
CA LEU A 57 -29.77 6.22 13.41
C LEU A 57 -30.47 7.40 14.09
N ILE A 58 -30.02 8.63 13.82
CA ILE A 58 -30.65 9.84 14.35
C ILE A 58 -32.07 9.97 13.81
N ALA A 59 -32.28 9.79 12.50
CA ALA A 59 -33.61 9.85 11.89
C ALA A 59 -34.57 8.81 12.50
N MET A 60 -34.08 7.59 12.75
CA MET A 60 -34.86 6.52 13.38
C MET A 60 -35.25 6.87 14.82
N LEU A 61 -34.32 7.41 15.61
CA LEU A 61 -34.61 7.90 16.97
C LEU A 61 -35.65 9.02 16.96
N VAL A 62 -35.50 10.02 16.09
CA VAL A 62 -36.46 11.12 15.96
C VAL A 62 -37.85 10.59 15.58
N LEU A 63 -37.93 9.66 14.62
CA LEU A 63 -39.19 9.02 14.22
C LEU A 63 -39.82 8.17 15.34
N MET A 64 -39.01 7.66 16.27
CA MET A 64 -39.48 6.90 17.42
C MET A 64 -40.05 7.81 18.51
N PHE A 65 -39.45 9.00 18.73
CA PHE A 65 -39.92 9.99 19.71
C PHE A 65 -41.00 10.94 19.16
N ALA A 66 -41.10 11.07 17.84
CA ALA A 66 -42.17 11.83 17.16
C ALA A 66 -43.45 11.02 16.96
N ARG A 67 -43.43 9.72 17.29
CA ARG A 67 -44.61 8.86 17.46
C ARG A 67 -45.01 8.84 18.92
#